data_AF-A0A963PHX4-F1
#
_entry.id   AF-A0A963PHX4-F1
#
_cell.length_a   1.000
_cell.length_b   1.000
_cell.length_c   1.000
_cell.angle_alpha   90.00
_cell.angle_beta   90.00
_cell.angle_gamma   90.00
#
_symmetry.space_group_name_H-M   'P 1'
#
loop_
_entity.id
_entity.type
_entity.pdbx_description
1 polymer ?
#
loop_
_entity_poly.entity_id
_entity_poly.type
_entity_poly.pdbx_seq_one_letter_code
_entity_poly.pdbx_strand_id
1 'polypeptide(L)'
;MKLRVRHTTTYHYQGSVDLAQHMVHLSPVDTPTQTVLSHDLRIDPEPAARSELIDAFGNRRCFFSLQSPHETLTVEADSEVLTLAPRPLPTGPTAAAWQALGWEAVREHFRYRAQAPFNPAVEFLFASPHVPRDDAFAAFARPAFASGRPMLEATRALMERIHTELTYEAASTG
;
A
#
# COMPACT_ATOMS: atom_id res chain seq x y z
N MET A 1 -10.97 -12.07 12.66
CA MET A 1 -11.69 -11.20 13.60
C MET A 1 -12.72 -10.37 12.85
N LYS A 2 -13.90 -10.09 13.41
CA LYS A 2 -14.81 -9.08 12.84
C LYS A 2 -14.39 -7.70 13.35
N LEU A 3 -14.13 -6.76 12.45
CA LEU A 3 -13.69 -5.41 12.73
C LEU A 3 -14.68 -4.40 12.15
N ARG A 4 -14.86 -3.27 12.86
CA ARG A 4 -15.47 -2.06 12.30
C ARG A 4 -14.40 -0.99 12.23
N VAL A 5 -14.19 -0.43 11.04
CA VAL A 5 -13.19 0.59 10.75
C VAL A 5 -13.90 1.87 10.37
N ARG A 6 -13.64 2.95 11.10
CA ARG A 6 -14.16 4.29 10.80
C ARG A 6 -13.01 5.24 10.53
N HIS A 7 -13.08 5.93 9.41
CA HIS A 7 -12.15 6.98 9.03
C HIS A 7 -12.94 8.26 8.75
N THR A 8 -12.56 9.37 9.37
CA THR A 8 -13.14 10.69 9.13
C THR A 8 -12.00 11.65 8.85
N THR A 9 -12.00 12.28 7.68
CA THR A 9 -11.11 13.42 7.37
C THR A 9 -11.95 14.66 7.14
N THR A 10 -11.66 15.73 7.87
CA THR A 10 -12.30 17.04 7.70
C THR A 10 -11.26 18.08 7.29
N TYR A 11 -11.50 18.70 6.15
CA TYR A 11 -10.74 19.85 5.66
C TYR A 11 -11.45 21.13 6.06
N HIS A 12 -10.71 22.05 6.68
CA HIS A 12 -11.15 23.43 6.90
C HIS A 12 -10.35 24.34 5.96
N TYR A 13 -11.01 24.89 4.95
CA TYR A 13 -10.37 25.79 4.00
C TYR A 13 -10.25 27.19 4.61
N GLN A 14 -9.18 27.91 4.28
CA GLN A 14 -8.99 29.30 4.75
C GLN A 14 -9.98 30.28 4.12
N GLY A 15 -10.64 29.89 3.03
CA GLY A 15 -11.71 30.63 2.37
C GLY A 15 -12.58 29.67 1.57
N SER A 16 -13.70 30.18 1.03
CA SER A 16 -14.63 29.36 0.25
C SER A 16 -13.97 28.82 -1.02
N VAL A 17 -14.15 27.53 -1.28
CA VAL A 17 -13.73 26.86 -2.51
C VAL A 17 -14.95 26.65 -3.39
N ASP A 18 -14.93 27.19 -4.60
CA ASP A 18 -16.04 27.08 -5.55
C ASP A 18 -16.09 25.72 -6.26
N LEU A 19 -14.91 25.17 -6.59
CA LEU A 19 -14.75 23.90 -7.28
C LEU A 19 -13.63 23.10 -6.64
N ALA A 20 -13.95 21.88 -6.20
CA ALA A 20 -12.97 20.94 -5.67
C ALA A 20 -13.10 19.57 -6.34
N GLN A 21 -11.97 18.97 -6.69
CA GLN A 21 -11.90 17.60 -7.23
C GLN A 21 -11.07 16.74 -6.30
N HIS A 22 -11.64 15.60 -5.91
CA HIS A 22 -11.02 14.70 -4.96
C HIS A 22 -10.98 13.28 -5.50
N MET A 23 -9.96 12.55 -5.07
CA MET A 23 -9.82 11.12 -5.25
C MET A 23 -9.51 10.52 -3.89
N VAL A 24 -10.34 9.59 -3.43
CA VAL A 24 -10.18 8.93 -2.13
C VAL A 24 -10.01 7.42 -2.31
N HIS A 25 -9.16 6.85 -1.47
CA HIS A 25 -8.83 5.42 -1.43
C HIS A 25 -9.27 4.83 -0.08
N LEU A 26 -10.53 5.07 0.29
CA LEU A 26 -11.09 4.76 1.62
C LEU A 26 -11.97 3.51 1.64
N SER A 27 -12.07 2.80 0.52
CA SER A 27 -12.84 1.56 0.42
C SER A 27 -11.93 0.35 0.62
N PRO A 28 -12.20 -0.51 1.62
CA PRO A 28 -11.45 -1.74 1.78
C PRO A 28 -11.72 -2.69 0.60
N VAL A 29 -10.79 -3.62 0.38
CA VAL A 29 -10.87 -4.64 -0.68
C VAL A 29 -10.98 -6.04 -0.09
N ASP A 30 -11.66 -6.93 -0.81
CA ASP A 30 -11.62 -8.36 -0.51
C ASP A 30 -10.23 -8.92 -0.81
N THR A 31 -9.71 -9.73 0.11
CA THR A 31 -8.45 -10.45 -0.05
C THR A 31 -8.63 -11.89 0.43
N PRO A 32 -7.68 -12.80 0.16
CA PRO A 32 -7.82 -14.17 0.65
C PRO A 32 -7.91 -14.33 2.18
N THR A 33 -7.58 -13.29 2.94
CA THR A 33 -7.68 -13.26 4.41
C THR A 33 -8.56 -12.12 4.92
N GLN A 34 -9.34 -11.47 4.05
CA GLN A 34 -10.27 -10.41 4.43
C GLN A 34 -11.51 -10.40 3.54
N THR A 35 -12.69 -10.31 4.14
CA THR A 35 -13.96 -10.11 3.44
C THR A 35 -14.60 -8.81 3.90
N VAL A 36 -15.00 -7.96 2.96
CA VAL A 36 -15.76 -6.73 3.24
C VAL A 36 -17.23 -7.10 3.42
N LEU A 37 -17.77 -6.87 4.62
CA LEU A 37 -19.16 -7.18 4.96
C LEU A 37 -20.08 -6.00 4.63
N SER A 38 -19.62 -4.79 4.91
CA SER A 38 -20.30 -3.54 4.59
C SER A 38 -19.29 -2.41 4.45
N HIS A 39 -19.61 -1.42 3.61
CA HIS A 39 -18.83 -0.20 3.44
C HIS A 39 -19.78 0.92 3.06
N ASP A 40 -19.69 2.04 3.77
CA ASP A 40 -20.41 3.27 3.47
C ASP A 40 -19.43 4.44 3.41
N LEU A 41 -19.50 5.22 2.32
CA LEU A 41 -18.68 6.41 2.09
C LEU A 41 -19.61 7.63 2.02
N ARG A 42 -19.51 8.51 3.02
CA ARG A 42 -20.26 9.75 3.11
C ARG A 42 -19.34 10.93 2.86
N ILE A 43 -19.82 11.87 2.07
CA ILE A 43 -19.10 13.08 1.71
C ILE A 43 -20.04 14.24 2.02
N ASP A 44 -19.58 15.17 2.83
CA ASP A 44 -20.31 16.39 3.16
C ASP A 44 -19.44 17.61 2.81
N PRO A 45 -19.91 18.54 1.96
CA PRO A 45 -21.19 18.56 1.27
C PRO A 45 -21.40 17.39 0.29
N GLU A 46 -22.65 17.01 0.02
CA GLU A 46 -22.96 15.93 -0.93
C GLU A 46 -22.50 16.32 -2.35
N PRO A 47 -21.66 15.50 -3.01
CA PRO A 47 -21.21 15.77 -4.36
C PRO A 47 -22.33 15.55 -5.38
N ALA A 48 -22.42 16.44 -6.37
CA ALA A 48 -23.39 16.29 -7.48
C ALA A 48 -23.16 15.02 -8.31
N ALA A 49 -21.91 14.58 -8.38
CA ALA A 49 -21.53 13.33 -9.02
C ALA A 49 -20.31 12.72 -8.34
N ARG A 50 -20.30 11.38 -8.26
CA ARG A 50 -19.14 10.58 -7.90
C ARG A 50 -19.03 9.36 -8.80
N SER A 51 -17.83 8.87 -9.02
CA SER A 51 -17.55 7.65 -9.76
C SER A 51 -16.57 6.77 -9.01
N GLU A 52 -16.71 5.47 -9.17
CA GLU A 52 -15.79 4.49 -8.59
C GLU A 52 -15.07 3.73 -9.70
N LEU A 53 -13.77 3.50 -9.49
CA LEU A 53 -12.94 2.70 -10.39
C LEU A 53 -12.01 1.81 -9.58
N ILE A 54 -11.71 0.63 -10.11
CA ILE A 54 -10.64 -0.23 -9.61
C ILE A 54 -9.35 0.15 -10.36
N ASP A 55 -8.27 0.39 -9.64
CA ASP A 55 -6.97 0.68 -10.23
C ASP A 55 -6.22 -0.59 -10.67
N ALA A 56 -5.04 -0.41 -11.28
CA ALA A 56 -4.22 -1.54 -11.76
C ALA A 56 -3.77 -2.50 -10.64
N PHE A 57 -3.81 -2.07 -9.38
CA PHE A 57 -3.42 -2.86 -8.21
C PHE A 57 -4.64 -3.43 -7.46
N GLY A 58 -5.84 -3.22 -7.97
CA GLY A 58 -7.08 -3.71 -7.36
C GLY A 58 -7.67 -2.78 -6.29
N ASN A 59 -7.10 -1.60 -6.06
CA ASN A 59 -7.66 -0.65 -5.09
C ASN A 59 -8.92 0.00 -5.67
N ARG A 60 -9.97 0.10 -4.86
CA ARG A 60 -11.17 0.86 -5.21
C ARG A 60 -10.95 2.34 -4.88
N ARG A 61 -11.08 3.18 -5.90
CA ARG A 61 -10.92 4.64 -5.82
C ARG A 61 -12.25 5.30 -6.10
N CYS A 62 -12.63 6.27 -5.28
CA CYS A 62 -13.79 7.11 -5.52
C CYS A 62 -13.33 8.51 -5.94
N PHE A 63 -13.79 8.94 -7.10
CA PHE A 63 -13.63 10.31 -7.60
C PHE A 63 -14.93 11.07 -7.37
N PHE A 64 -14.84 12.31 -6.89
CA PHE A 64 -16.00 13.17 -6.76
C PHE A 64 -15.60 14.64 -6.96
N SER A 65 -16.61 15.45 -7.30
CA SER A 65 -16.44 16.89 -7.42
C SER A 65 -17.50 17.64 -6.64
N LEU A 66 -17.08 18.68 -5.94
CA LEU A 66 -17.94 19.69 -5.33
C LEU A 66 -17.95 20.92 -6.24
N GLN A 67 -19.14 21.34 -6.66
CA GLN A 67 -19.34 22.47 -7.59
C GLN A 67 -20.12 23.63 -6.93
N SER A 68 -20.28 23.57 -5.61
CA SER A 68 -20.95 24.58 -4.80
C SER A 68 -19.92 25.18 -3.84
N PRO A 69 -19.94 26.50 -3.59
CA PRO A 69 -19.07 27.14 -2.61
C PRO A 69 -19.19 26.47 -1.23
N HIS A 70 -18.06 26.10 -0.65
CA HIS A 70 -18.00 25.48 0.67
C HIS A 70 -16.70 25.86 1.39
N GLU A 71 -16.74 25.92 2.72
CA GLU A 71 -15.58 26.23 3.57
C GLU A 71 -15.04 24.98 4.28
N THR A 72 -15.80 23.88 4.24
CA THR A 72 -15.44 22.61 4.88
C THR A 72 -15.80 21.46 3.97
N LEU A 73 -14.98 20.41 3.99
CA LEU A 73 -15.25 19.12 3.37
C LEU A 73 -14.99 18.03 4.42
N THR A 74 -15.98 17.19 4.69
CA THR A 74 -15.84 15.99 5.51
C THR A 74 -16.02 14.74 4.65
N VAL A 75 -15.07 13.82 4.72
CA VAL A 75 -15.16 12.50 4.10
C VAL A 75 -15.12 11.45 5.19
N GLU A 76 -16.20 10.69 5.32
CA GLU A 76 -16.33 9.60 6.28
C GLU A 76 -16.46 8.25 5.57
N ALA A 77 -15.65 7.28 5.99
CA ALA A 77 -15.78 5.89 5.59
C ALA A 77 -16.07 5.03 6.83
N ASP A 78 -17.13 4.23 6.78
CA ASP A 78 -17.50 3.27 7.82
C ASP A 78 -17.61 1.89 7.19
N SER A 79 -16.76 0.96 7.63
CA SER A 79 -16.66 -0.37 7.03
C SER A 79 -16.69 -1.45 8.10
N GLU A 80 -17.42 -2.53 7.85
CA GLU A 80 -17.27 -3.78 8.59
C GLU A 80 -16.51 -4.80 7.75
N VAL A 81 -15.46 -5.39 8.31
CA VAL A 81 -14.65 -6.42 7.64
C VAL A 81 -14.49 -7.64 8.53
N LEU A 82 -14.47 -8.81 7.90
CA LEU A 82 -14.08 -10.08 8.52
C LEU A 82 -12.67 -10.43 8.09
N THR A 83 -11.73 -10.46 9.04
CA THR A 83 -10.35 -10.87 8.79
C THR A 83 -10.10 -12.32 9.22
N LEU A 84 -9.17 -12.98 8.55
CA LEU A 84 -8.61 -14.26 8.96
C LEU A 84 -7.14 -14.04 9.35
N ALA A 85 -6.61 -14.92 10.21
CA ALA A 85 -5.19 -14.89 10.49
C ALA A 85 -4.38 -15.07 9.19
N PRO A 86 -3.19 -14.45 9.07
CA PRO A 86 -2.32 -14.69 7.93
C PRO A 86 -2.11 -16.19 7.73
N ARG A 87 -2.17 -16.64 6.48
CA ARG A 87 -1.89 -18.04 6.16
C ARG A 87 -0.42 -18.33 6.50
N PRO A 88 -0.12 -19.50 7.09
CA PRO A 88 1.27 -19.89 7.33
C PRO A 88 2.02 -19.95 6.01
N LEU A 89 3.34 -19.80 6.08
CA LEU A 89 4.19 -19.98 4.90
C LEU A 89 3.93 -21.37 4.29
N PRO A 90 3.85 -21.47 2.94
CA PRO A 90 3.73 -22.75 2.28
C PRO A 90 4.77 -23.76 2.79
N THR A 91 4.37 -25.00 2.99
CA THR A 91 5.25 -26.11 3.39
C THR A 91 5.38 -27.15 2.28
N GLY A 92 6.49 -27.90 2.27
CA GLY A 92 6.76 -28.94 1.28
C GLY A 92 8.02 -28.68 0.47
N PRO A 93 8.43 -29.63 -0.41
CA PRO A 93 9.72 -29.58 -1.08
C PRO A 93 9.87 -28.37 -2.01
N THR A 94 8.84 -28.05 -2.80
CA THR A 94 8.84 -26.84 -3.64
C THR A 94 8.89 -25.57 -2.78
N ALA A 95 8.24 -25.59 -1.61
CA ALA A 95 8.23 -24.44 -0.73
C ALA A 95 9.58 -24.18 -0.07
N ALA A 96 10.24 -25.25 0.38
CA ALA A 96 11.60 -25.20 0.91
C ALA A 96 12.58 -24.66 -0.14
N ALA A 97 12.42 -25.03 -1.42
CA ALA A 97 13.29 -24.58 -2.49
C ALA A 97 13.25 -23.05 -2.69
N TRP A 98 12.07 -22.42 -2.73
CA TRP A 98 12.00 -20.96 -2.86
C TRP A 98 12.31 -20.23 -1.55
N GLN A 99 12.02 -20.83 -0.39
CA GLN A 99 12.38 -20.26 0.92
C GLN A 99 13.88 -20.24 1.15
N ALA A 100 14.62 -21.21 0.63
CA ALA A 100 16.08 -21.26 0.69
C ALA A 100 16.75 -20.41 -0.41
N LEU A 101 15.98 -19.80 -1.31
CA LEU A 101 16.53 -19.05 -2.44
C LEU A 101 17.22 -17.77 -1.93
N GLY A 102 18.53 -17.69 -2.18
CA GLY A 102 19.34 -16.53 -1.86
C GLY A 102 18.81 -15.26 -2.54
N TRP A 103 18.91 -14.12 -1.88
CA TRP A 103 18.38 -12.86 -2.39
C TRP A 103 18.99 -12.47 -3.75
N GLU A 104 20.24 -12.86 -4.04
CA GLU A 104 20.89 -12.61 -5.32
C GLU A 104 20.21 -13.35 -6.47
N ALA A 105 19.74 -14.58 -6.24
CA ALA A 105 19.04 -15.36 -7.23
C ALA A 105 17.66 -14.77 -7.53
N VAL A 106 16.95 -14.26 -6.51
CA VAL A 106 15.71 -13.51 -6.69
C VAL A 106 15.96 -12.22 -7.47
N ARG A 107 17.01 -11.46 -7.12
CA ARG A 107 17.41 -10.26 -7.88
C ARG A 107 17.69 -10.58 -9.35
N GLU A 108 18.42 -11.66 -9.62
CA GLU A 108 18.75 -12.09 -10.99
C GLU A 108 17.52 -12.55 -11.77
N HIS A 109 16.56 -13.21 -11.12
CA HIS A 109 15.27 -13.57 -11.74
C HIS A 109 14.52 -12.35 -12.30
N PHE A 110 14.63 -11.22 -11.61
CA PHE A 110 13.96 -9.97 -11.96
C PHE A 110 14.78 -9.05 -12.87
N ARG A 111 15.99 -9.44 -13.29
CA ARG A 111 16.71 -8.67 -14.30
C ARG A 111 16.02 -8.78 -15.64
N TYR A 112 15.96 -7.65 -16.34
CA TYR A 112 15.41 -7.60 -17.69
C TYR A 112 16.13 -8.59 -18.61
N ARG A 113 15.34 -9.41 -19.31
CA ARG A 113 15.78 -10.32 -20.37
C ARG A 113 14.79 -10.21 -21.52
N ALA A 114 15.30 -10.02 -22.73
CA ALA A 114 14.46 -9.97 -23.92
C ALA A 114 13.62 -11.26 -24.01
N GLN A 115 12.34 -11.13 -24.32
CA GLN A 115 11.38 -12.24 -24.47
C GLN A 115 11.12 -13.08 -23.20
N ALA A 116 11.52 -12.62 -22.01
CA ALA A 116 11.13 -13.27 -20.77
C ALA A 116 9.60 -13.19 -20.56
N PRO A 117 8.97 -14.22 -19.97
CA PRO A 117 7.57 -14.15 -19.58
C PRO A 117 7.30 -12.96 -18.67
N PHE A 118 6.16 -12.29 -18.86
CA PHE A 118 5.75 -11.20 -17.99
C PHE A 118 5.50 -11.72 -16.57
N ASN A 119 6.11 -11.05 -15.60
CA ASN A 119 5.86 -11.27 -14.18
C ASN A 119 5.42 -9.93 -13.58
N PRO A 120 4.19 -9.77 -13.08
CA PRO A 120 3.68 -8.49 -12.58
C PRO A 120 4.52 -7.92 -11.42
N ALA A 121 5.29 -8.74 -10.70
CA ALA A 121 6.17 -8.26 -9.65
C ALA A 121 7.29 -7.32 -10.16
N VAL A 122 7.58 -7.30 -11.47
CA VAL A 122 8.54 -6.35 -12.06
C VAL A 122 8.12 -4.90 -11.89
N GLU A 123 6.82 -4.62 -11.75
CA GLU A 123 6.29 -3.26 -11.57
C GLU A 123 6.81 -2.61 -10.28
N PHE A 124 7.14 -3.42 -9.27
CA PHE A 124 7.67 -2.95 -7.97
C PHE A 124 9.19 -2.72 -7.96
N LEU A 125 9.88 -2.88 -9.09
CA LEU A 125 11.32 -2.65 -9.20
C LEU A 125 11.68 -1.21 -9.63
N PHE A 126 10.69 -0.47 -10.13
CA PHE A 126 10.88 0.88 -10.64
C PHE A 126 10.82 1.89 -9.50
N ALA A 127 11.61 2.96 -9.65
CA ALA A 127 11.55 4.09 -8.73
C ALA A 127 10.15 4.73 -8.80
N SER A 128 9.68 5.25 -7.66
CA SER A 128 8.50 6.10 -7.59
C SER A 128 8.86 7.42 -6.90
N PRO A 129 8.02 8.46 -6.97
CA PRO A 129 8.30 9.73 -6.29
C PRO A 129 8.60 9.59 -4.79
N HIS A 130 7.98 8.60 -4.12
CA HIS A 130 8.18 8.33 -2.69
C HIS A 130 9.23 7.24 -2.40
N VAL A 131 9.71 6.54 -3.43
CA VAL A 131 10.77 5.52 -3.33
C VAL A 131 11.77 5.75 -4.46
N PRO A 132 12.57 6.83 -4.40
CA PRO A 132 13.58 7.09 -5.40
C PRO A 132 14.73 6.07 -5.28
N ARG A 133 15.54 5.97 -6.34
CA ARG A 133 16.79 5.20 -6.28
C ARG A 133 17.89 6.08 -5.72
N ASP A 134 18.37 5.72 -4.54
CA ASP A 134 19.44 6.43 -3.85
C ASP A 134 20.44 5.42 -3.25
N ASP A 135 21.74 5.71 -3.40
CA ASP A 135 22.81 4.91 -2.85
C ASP A 135 22.78 4.87 -1.31
N ALA A 136 22.23 5.90 -0.66
CA ALA A 136 22.01 5.93 0.78
C ALA A 136 21.07 4.81 1.24
N PHE A 137 20.00 4.52 0.48
CA PHE A 137 19.10 3.41 0.79
C PHE A 137 19.78 2.06 0.60
N ALA A 138 20.58 1.92 -0.46
CA ALA A 138 21.35 0.71 -0.70
C ALA A 138 22.41 0.49 0.38
N ALA A 139 23.10 1.54 0.81
CA ALA A 139 24.08 1.51 1.90
C ALA A 139 23.43 1.13 3.22
N PHE A 140 22.30 1.77 3.56
CA PHE A 140 21.50 1.45 4.73
C PHE A 140 21.07 -0.01 4.70
N ALA A 141 20.53 -0.52 3.59
CA ALA A 141 20.02 -1.89 3.52
C ALA A 141 21.12 -2.96 3.50
N ARG A 142 22.33 -2.64 3.02
CA ARG A 142 23.41 -3.62 2.70
C ARG A 142 23.71 -4.65 3.80
N PRO A 143 23.82 -4.30 5.10
CA PRO A 143 24.04 -5.28 6.17
C PRO A 143 22.95 -6.38 6.28
N ALA A 144 21.72 -6.11 5.83
CA ALA A 144 20.64 -7.09 5.82
C ALA A 144 20.76 -8.14 4.69
N PHE A 145 21.54 -7.85 3.64
CA PHE A 145 21.67 -8.66 2.43
C PHE A 145 23.05 -9.31 2.32
N ALA A 146 23.44 -10.08 3.35
CA ALA A 146 24.66 -10.89 3.32
C ALA A 146 24.61 -11.96 2.21
N SER A 147 25.77 -12.37 1.70
CA SER A 147 25.79 -13.26 0.54
C SER A 147 25.16 -14.61 0.82
N GLY A 148 24.30 -15.08 -0.10
CA GLY A 148 23.59 -16.36 0.02
C GLY A 148 22.50 -16.39 1.08
N ARG A 149 22.24 -15.28 1.79
CA ARG A 149 21.13 -15.19 2.75
C ARG A 149 19.80 -15.37 2.02
N PRO A 150 18.90 -16.24 2.52
CA PRO A 150 17.58 -16.39 1.93
C PRO A 150 16.80 -15.07 1.87
N MET A 151 16.06 -14.83 0.78
CA MET A 151 15.36 -13.55 0.57
C MET A 151 14.41 -13.19 1.72
N LEU A 152 13.66 -14.16 2.26
CA LEU A 152 12.76 -13.91 3.38
C LEU A 152 13.50 -13.45 4.65
N GLU A 153 14.66 -14.05 4.92
CA GLU A 153 15.50 -13.67 6.06
C GLU A 153 16.13 -12.30 5.86
N ALA A 154 16.58 -11.99 4.64
CA ALA A 154 17.13 -10.68 4.31
C ALA A 154 16.08 -9.57 4.46
N THR A 155 14.86 -9.79 3.98
CA THR A 155 13.74 -8.85 4.15
C THR A 155 13.38 -8.67 5.61
N ARG A 156 13.30 -9.76 6.40
CA ARG A 156 13.03 -9.65 7.85
C ARG A 156 14.13 -8.85 8.57
N ALA A 157 15.40 -9.12 8.27
CA ALA A 157 16.52 -8.37 8.83
C ALA A 157 16.49 -6.88 8.44
N LEU A 158 16.05 -6.53 7.23
CA LEU A 158 15.85 -5.14 6.83
C LEU A 158 14.71 -4.48 7.63
N MET A 159 13.58 -5.16 7.78
CA MET A 159 12.43 -4.64 8.56
C MET A 159 12.79 -4.45 10.03
N GLU A 160 13.52 -5.39 10.63
CA GLU A 160 14.02 -5.27 12.01
C GLU A 160 14.91 -4.04 12.17
N ARG A 161 15.82 -3.79 11.21
CA ARG A 161 16.69 -2.60 11.24
C ARG A 161 15.94 -1.29 11.05
N ILE A 162 14.95 -1.26 10.15
CA ILE A 162 14.06 -0.10 10.02
C ILE A 162 13.38 0.18 11.36
N HIS A 163 12.88 -0.85 12.04
CA HIS A 163 12.20 -0.72 13.32
C HIS A 163 13.14 -0.28 14.47
N THR A 164 14.40 -0.71 14.48
CA THR A 164 15.33 -0.43 15.57
C THR A 164 16.19 0.81 15.37
N GLU A 165 16.55 1.14 14.12
CA GLU A 165 17.48 2.24 13.80
C GLU A 165 16.74 3.53 13.39
N LEU A 166 15.48 3.46 12.95
CA LEU A 166 14.68 4.65 12.63
C LEU A 166 13.71 4.97 13.77
N THR A 167 13.68 6.22 14.18
CA THR A 167 12.75 6.71 15.20
C THR A 167 11.49 7.24 14.51
N TYR A 168 10.34 6.76 14.95
CA TYR A 168 9.06 7.36 14.54
C TYR A 168 8.87 8.68 15.28
N GLU A 169 8.90 9.78 14.54
CA GLU A 169 8.63 11.12 15.06
C GLU A 169 7.43 11.73 14.31
N ALA A 170 6.40 12.11 15.06
CA ALA A 170 5.22 12.70 14.49
C ALA A 170 5.56 14.04 13.82
N ALA A 171 4.95 14.33 12.66
CA ALA A 171 5.19 15.55 11.87
C ALA A 171 6.64 15.74 11.36
N SER A 172 7.46 14.68 11.34
CA SER A 172 8.82 14.72 10.79
C SER A 172 8.88 14.68 9.26
N THR A 173 7.83 14.19 8.61
CA THR A 173 7.69 14.15 7.15
C THR A 173 6.69 15.21 6.70
N GLY A 174 7.19 16.23 5.99
CA GLY A 174 6.41 17.27 5.33
C GLY A 174 6.24 17.04 3.83
#